data_AF-A0A318EMY5-F1
#
_entry.id   AF-A0A318EMY5-F1
#
_cell.length_a   1.000
_cell.length_b   1.000
_cell.length_c   1.000
_cell.angle_alpha   90.00
_cell.angle_beta   90.00
_cell.angle_gamma   90.00
#
_symmetry.space_group_name_H-M   'P 1'
#
loop_
_entity.id
_entity.type
_entity.pdbx_description
1 polymer ?
#
loop_
_entity_poly.entity_id
_entity_poly.type
_entity_poly.pdbx_seq_one_letter_code
_entity_poly.pdbx_strand_id
1 'polypeptide(L)'
;QLNKVQRTAICKAFCNRIEELGYQSGVYASTSWFKSNLDVSQLLDYYVWVAQYASTCTATHRTDMWQYTSKGSMAGISGNVDISHCYTNLGNTSSTNTLKTNETTIEADKSKVADIFKVKVTADSLRIRKGPSTSYAQVGSIRDKGVYTITKTSDNWGYLKSGAGWICLDYTKKV
;
A
#
# COMPACT_ATOMS: atom_id res chain seq x y z
N GLN A 1 15.25 -22.00 4.23
CA GLN A 1 13.94 -21.39 4.54
C GLN A 1 14.09 -19.87 4.60
N LEU A 2 13.02 -19.12 4.31
CA LEU A 2 12.99 -17.66 4.45
C LEU A 2 13.07 -17.24 5.93
N ASN A 3 13.71 -16.12 6.23
CA ASN A 3 13.69 -15.53 7.58
C ASN A 3 12.55 -14.50 7.77
N LYS A 4 12.37 -13.99 8.99
CA LYS A 4 11.29 -13.04 9.36
C LYS A 4 11.33 -11.76 8.53
N VAL A 5 12.51 -11.20 8.26
CA VAL A 5 12.69 -9.99 7.45
C VAL A 5 12.31 -10.26 6.00
N GLN A 6 12.79 -11.36 5.42
CA GLN A 6 12.48 -11.75 4.04
C GLN A 6 10.98 -11.99 3.84
N ARG A 7 10.32 -12.71 4.75
CA ARG A 7 8.86 -12.92 4.69
C ARG A 7 8.10 -11.60 4.73
N THR A 8 8.47 -10.72 5.65
CA THR A 8 7.82 -9.40 5.78
C THR A 8 8.01 -8.58 4.51
N ALA A 9 9.23 -8.53 3.94
CA ALA A 9 9.50 -7.82 2.70
C ALA A 9 8.68 -8.36 1.51
N ILE A 10 8.50 -9.68 1.42
CA ILE A 10 7.68 -10.31 0.39
C ILE A 10 6.20 -9.95 0.57
N CYS A 11 5.66 -10.00 1.79
CA CYS A 11 4.29 -9.56 2.07
C CYS A 11 4.06 -8.11 1.63
N LYS A 12 4.99 -7.20 1.98
CA LYS A 12 4.93 -5.79 1.56
C LYS A 12 4.96 -5.64 0.05
N ALA A 13 5.88 -6.32 -0.63
CA ALA A 13 6.02 -6.25 -2.08
C ALA A 13 4.74 -6.71 -2.80
N PHE A 14 4.11 -7.78 -2.32
CA PHE A 14 2.84 -8.24 -2.84
C PHE A 14 1.72 -7.22 -2.62
N CYS A 15 1.54 -6.74 -1.38
CA CYS A 15 0.49 -5.77 -1.04
C CYS A 15 0.63 -4.48 -1.85
N ASN A 16 1.84 -3.93 -1.94
CA ASN A 16 2.15 -2.79 -2.80
C ASN A 16 1.73 -3.04 -4.24
N ARG A 17 2.03 -4.21 -4.81
CA ARG A 17 1.69 -4.49 -6.21
C ARG A 17 0.18 -4.50 -6.44
N ILE A 18 -0.62 -4.98 -5.48
CA ILE A 18 -2.08 -4.97 -5.53
C ILE A 18 -2.62 -3.54 -5.43
N GLU A 19 -2.08 -2.73 -4.51
CA GLU A 19 -2.49 -1.33 -4.33
C GLU A 19 -2.10 -0.42 -5.49
N GLU A 20 -0.96 -0.69 -6.13
CA GLU A 20 -0.56 -0.02 -7.37
C GLU A 20 -1.54 -0.26 -8.54
N LEU A 21 -2.36 -1.31 -8.45
CA LEU A 21 -3.40 -1.62 -9.43
C LEU A 21 -4.77 -1.05 -9.02
N GLY A 22 -4.83 -0.31 -7.91
CA GLY A 22 -6.05 0.36 -7.42
C GLY A 22 -6.92 -0.50 -6.51
N TYR A 23 -6.44 -1.65 -6.04
CA TYR A 23 -7.18 -2.54 -5.15
C TYR A 23 -6.71 -2.40 -3.70
N GLN A 24 -7.59 -2.69 -2.75
CA GLN A 24 -7.19 -2.80 -1.35
C GLN A 24 -6.43 -4.11 -1.10
N SER A 25 -5.46 -4.09 -0.18
CA SER A 25 -4.64 -5.25 0.13
C SER A 25 -4.51 -5.46 1.65
N GLY A 26 -4.07 -6.66 2.03
CA GLY A 26 -3.90 -7.02 3.42
C GLY A 26 -3.17 -8.35 3.61
N VAL A 27 -2.79 -8.61 4.85
CA VAL A 27 -2.08 -9.82 5.26
C VAL A 27 -2.94 -10.62 6.22
N TYR A 28 -3.09 -11.91 5.92
CA TYR A 28 -3.76 -12.89 6.76
C TYR A 28 -2.74 -13.84 7.40
N ALA A 29 -2.78 -14.02 8.72
CA ALA A 29 -1.99 -15.03 9.42
C ALA A 29 -2.53 -15.30 10.84
N SER A 30 -2.09 -16.39 11.47
CA SER A 30 -2.41 -16.62 12.88
C SER A 30 -1.65 -15.65 13.80
N THR A 31 -2.16 -15.42 15.02
CA THR A 31 -1.50 -14.55 16.01
C THR A 31 -0.06 -15.00 16.29
N SER A 32 0.19 -16.31 16.30
CA SER A 32 1.54 -16.88 16.48
C SER A 32 2.45 -16.57 15.28
N TRP A 33 1.92 -16.61 14.06
CA TRP A 33 2.67 -16.23 12.86
C TRP A 33 2.99 -14.74 12.82
N PHE A 34 2.03 -13.87 13.13
CA PHE A 34 2.29 -12.43 13.24
C PHE A 34 3.35 -12.12 14.30
N LYS A 35 3.36 -12.84 15.44
CA LYS A 35 4.38 -12.65 16.49
C LYS A 35 5.77 -13.16 16.08
N SER A 36 5.84 -14.41 15.63
CA SER A 36 7.10 -15.15 15.49
C SER A 36 7.72 -15.04 14.10
N ASN A 37 6.92 -14.82 13.07
CA ASN A 37 7.36 -14.98 11.68
C ASN A 37 7.28 -13.73 10.81
N LEU A 38 6.56 -12.70 11.25
CA LEU A 38 6.39 -11.43 10.54
C LEU A 38 6.73 -10.26 11.46
N ASP A 39 7.23 -9.17 10.88
CA ASP A 39 7.29 -7.88 11.57
C ASP A 39 6.03 -7.08 11.21
N VAL A 40 4.97 -7.36 11.98
CA VAL A 40 3.64 -6.78 11.73
C VAL A 40 3.63 -5.25 11.77
N SER A 41 4.57 -4.63 12.50
CA SER A 41 4.70 -3.16 12.54
C SER A 41 4.93 -2.54 11.15
N GLN A 42 5.59 -3.28 10.26
CA GLN A 42 5.86 -2.85 8.88
C GLN A 42 4.73 -3.17 7.89
N LEU A 43 3.66 -3.82 8.37
CA LEU A 43 2.51 -4.27 7.59
C LEU A 43 1.23 -3.52 7.97
N LEU A 44 1.29 -2.59 8.93
CA LEU A 44 0.13 -1.82 9.38
C LEU A 44 -0.36 -0.79 8.34
N ASP A 45 0.36 -0.56 7.25
CA ASP A 45 -0.16 0.26 6.15
C ASP A 45 -1.23 -0.49 5.33
N TYR A 46 -1.35 -1.81 5.47
CA TYR A 46 -2.34 -2.68 4.79
C TYR A 46 -3.34 -3.24 5.79
N TYR A 47 -4.44 -3.86 5.33
CA TYR A 47 -5.37 -4.54 6.24
C TYR A 47 -4.73 -5.74 6.94
N VAL A 48 -5.03 -5.91 8.23
CA VAL A 48 -4.54 -7.04 9.03
C VAL A 48 -5.69 -7.95 9.42
N TRP A 49 -5.67 -9.18 8.90
CA TRP A 49 -6.65 -10.22 9.22
C TRP A 49 -6.01 -11.31 10.07
N VAL A 50 -6.35 -11.34 11.36
CA VAL A 50 -5.80 -12.31 12.31
C VAL A 50 -6.65 -13.57 12.35
N ALA A 51 -6.00 -14.73 12.40
CA ALA A 51 -6.64 -16.01 12.72
C ALA A 51 -6.32 -16.43 14.16
N GLN A 52 -7.36 -16.58 14.98
CA GLN A 52 -7.24 -17.12 16.33
C GLN A 52 -8.55 -17.74 16.76
N TYR A 53 -8.62 -19.07 16.78
CA TYR A 53 -9.85 -19.76 17.15
C TYR A 53 -10.04 -19.73 18.66
N ALA A 54 -10.76 -18.72 19.15
CA ALA A 54 -10.97 -18.44 20.56
C ALA A 54 -12.23 -17.58 20.76
N SER A 55 -12.69 -17.45 22.01
CA SER A 55 -13.80 -16.56 22.36
C SER A 55 -13.40 -15.08 22.38
N THR A 56 -12.11 -14.76 22.45
CA THR A 56 -11.59 -13.38 22.37
C THR A 56 -10.31 -13.31 21.53
N CYS A 57 -10.13 -12.18 20.81
CA CYS A 57 -8.90 -11.90 20.07
C CYS A 57 -7.84 -11.37 21.03
N THR A 58 -6.64 -11.94 21.03
CA THR A 58 -5.53 -11.51 21.89
C THR A 58 -4.37 -10.87 21.12
N ALA A 59 -4.60 -10.46 19.86
CA ALA A 59 -3.61 -9.71 19.10
C ALA A 59 -3.38 -8.33 19.75
N THR A 60 -2.12 -7.92 19.91
CA THR A 60 -1.74 -6.66 20.55
C THR A 60 -1.52 -5.51 19.57
N HIS A 61 -1.64 -5.77 18.28
CA HIS A 61 -1.55 -4.79 17.19
C HIS A 61 -2.94 -4.53 16.61
N ARG A 62 -3.06 -3.48 15.76
CA ARG A 62 -4.29 -3.23 15.01
C ARG A 62 -4.72 -4.51 14.29
N THR A 63 -6.01 -4.82 14.37
CA THR A 63 -6.64 -5.96 13.72
C THR A 63 -7.89 -5.46 13.03
N ASP A 64 -7.93 -5.56 11.70
CA ASP A 64 -9.04 -5.10 10.87
C ASP A 64 -10.12 -6.18 10.73
N MET A 65 -9.69 -7.44 10.74
CA MET A 65 -10.54 -8.62 10.75
C MET A 65 -9.97 -9.69 11.67
N TRP A 66 -10.84 -10.46 12.32
CA TRP A 66 -10.45 -11.59 13.15
C TRP A 66 -11.29 -12.83 12.81
N GLN A 67 -10.65 -13.86 12.26
CA GLN A 67 -11.25 -15.18 12.10
C GLN A 67 -11.20 -15.94 13.42
N TYR A 68 -12.37 -16.16 14.04
CA TYR A 68 -12.50 -16.72 15.38
C TYR A 68 -12.93 -18.19 15.40
N THR A 69 -13.33 -18.75 14.26
CA THR A 69 -13.63 -20.18 14.13
C THR A 69 -13.53 -20.62 12.68
N SER A 70 -13.15 -21.87 12.46
CA SER A 70 -13.28 -22.58 11.17
C SER A 70 -14.39 -23.62 11.16
N LYS A 71 -15.20 -23.67 12.23
CA LYS A 71 -16.27 -24.66 12.46
C LYS A 71 -17.61 -23.97 12.68
N GLY A 72 -17.80 -22.80 12.10
CA GLY A 72 -19.08 -22.12 12.11
C GLY A 72 -20.13 -22.88 11.30
N SER A 73 -21.39 -22.47 11.47
CA SER A 73 -22.52 -22.89 10.65
C SER A 73 -23.28 -21.66 10.21
N MET A 74 -23.61 -21.58 8.92
CA MET A 74 -24.31 -20.46 8.32
C MET A 74 -25.33 -20.98 7.32
N ALA A 75 -26.56 -20.45 7.38
CA ALA A 75 -27.61 -20.81 6.44
C ALA A 75 -27.13 -20.56 4.99
N GLY A 76 -27.28 -21.57 4.13
CA GLY A 76 -26.81 -21.52 2.74
C GLY A 76 -25.41 -22.07 2.51
N ILE A 77 -24.65 -22.45 3.56
CA ILE A 77 -23.33 -23.09 3.43
C ILE A 77 -23.33 -24.45 4.11
N SER A 78 -23.01 -25.51 3.36
CA SER A 78 -22.91 -26.87 3.90
C SER A 78 -21.55 -27.13 4.53
N GLY A 79 -21.56 -27.82 5.67
CA GLY A 79 -20.34 -28.16 6.42
C GLY A 79 -19.83 -27.00 7.27
N ASN A 80 -18.59 -27.15 7.74
CA ASN A 80 -17.93 -26.16 8.57
C ASN A 80 -17.53 -24.93 7.75
N VAL A 81 -17.83 -23.74 8.24
CA VAL A 81 -17.45 -22.47 7.60
C VAL A 81 -16.58 -21.61 8.53
N ASP A 82 -15.61 -20.91 7.94
CA ASP A 82 -14.83 -19.89 8.62
C ASP A 82 -15.72 -18.68 8.94
N ILE A 83 -15.73 -18.24 10.20
CA ILE A 83 -16.44 -17.03 10.60
C ILE A 83 -15.46 -16.02 11.17
N SER A 84 -15.58 -14.78 10.69
CA SER A 84 -14.77 -13.64 11.09
C SER A 84 -15.61 -12.51 11.64
N HIS A 85 -15.08 -11.81 12.63
CA HIS A 85 -15.50 -10.47 12.96
C HIS A 85 -14.73 -9.48 12.08
N CYS A 86 -15.45 -8.60 11.39
CA CYS A 86 -14.87 -7.51 10.63
C CYS A 86 -15.02 -6.22 11.44
N TYR A 87 -13.91 -5.62 11.86
CA TYR A 87 -13.90 -4.40 12.66
C TYR A 87 -13.80 -3.15 11.79
N THR A 88 -13.23 -3.31 10.59
CA THR A 88 -13.06 -2.24 9.63
C THR A 88 -14.19 -2.25 8.61
N ASN A 89 -14.74 -1.08 8.31
CA ASN A 89 -15.77 -0.97 7.29
C ASN A 89 -15.16 -1.06 5.89
N LEU A 90 -15.15 -2.27 5.30
CA LEU A 90 -14.63 -2.53 3.96
C LEU A 90 -15.51 -1.93 2.84
N GLY A 91 -16.79 -1.68 3.12
CA GLY A 91 -17.73 -1.07 2.17
C GLY A 91 -17.60 0.45 2.09
N ASN A 92 -17.01 1.08 3.11
CA ASN A 92 -16.63 2.48 3.07
C ASN A 92 -15.25 2.59 2.43
N THR A 93 -15.19 2.33 1.13
CA THR A 93 -14.07 2.72 0.24
C THR A 93 -13.95 4.25 0.11
N SER A 94 -14.60 4.99 1.00
CA SER A 94 -14.31 6.38 1.33
C SER A 94 -13.59 6.50 2.68
N SER A 95 -12.25 6.56 2.65
CA SER A 95 -11.31 6.87 3.75
C SER A 95 -10.77 5.65 4.52
N THR A 96 -9.71 4.98 4.06
CA THR A 96 -8.34 5.51 4.03
C THR A 96 -7.69 5.42 2.65
N ASN A 97 -8.15 6.21 1.67
CA ASN A 97 -7.48 7.43 1.22
C ASN A 97 -8.35 8.08 0.12
N THR A 98 -9.59 8.43 0.47
CA THR A 98 -10.61 8.79 -0.50
C THR A 98 -10.98 10.26 -0.34
N LEU A 99 -10.77 10.98 -1.43
CA LEU A 99 -11.56 12.11 -1.93
C LEU A 99 -12.44 12.82 -0.89
N LYS A 100 -12.02 14.02 -0.48
CA LYS A 100 -12.96 15.07 -0.10
C LYS A 100 -13.75 15.48 -1.35
N THR A 101 -14.87 14.84 -1.62
CA THR A 101 -15.94 15.46 -2.41
C THR A 101 -16.81 16.24 -1.45
N ASN A 102 -16.50 17.54 -1.28
CA ASN A 102 -17.56 18.49 -1.00
C ASN A 102 -18.36 18.58 -2.30
N GLU A 103 -19.60 18.12 -2.29
CA GLU A 103 -20.54 18.44 -3.36
C GLU A 103 -20.66 19.96 -3.45
N THR A 104 -20.09 20.52 -4.51
CA THR A 104 -20.75 21.59 -5.23
C THR A 104 -21.01 21.00 -6.60
N THR A 105 -22.27 20.71 -6.87
CA THR A 105 -22.78 20.47 -8.21
C THR A 105 -22.28 21.60 -9.10
N ILE A 106 -21.48 21.30 -10.14
CA ILE A 106 -21.62 21.74 -11.55
C ILE A 106 -20.73 20.84 -12.41
N GLU A 107 -21.42 19.98 -13.17
CA GLU A 107 -21.17 19.49 -14.54
C GLU A 107 -19.88 18.74 -14.93
N ALA A 108 -20.10 17.77 -15.81
CA ALA A 108 -19.16 16.77 -16.29
C ALA A 108 -17.92 17.36 -16.98
N ASP A 109 -16.72 16.88 -16.61
CA ASP A 109 -15.54 17.03 -17.47
C ASP A 109 -14.79 15.69 -17.65
N LYS A 110 -14.70 15.27 -18.91
CA LYS A 110 -13.99 14.09 -19.40
C LYS A 110 -12.52 14.46 -19.70
N SER A 111 -11.65 14.62 -18.70
CA SER A 111 -10.17 14.61 -18.85
C SER A 111 -9.54 14.61 -17.43
N LYS A 112 -8.47 13.91 -17.00
CA LYS A 112 -7.28 13.31 -17.60
C LYS A 112 -6.77 12.15 -16.72
N VAL A 113 -6.74 10.94 -17.26
CA VAL A 113 -5.78 9.87 -16.89
C VAL A 113 -4.52 10.12 -17.73
N ALA A 114 -3.74 11.14 -17.38
CA ALA A 114 -2.51 11.53 -18.07
C ALA A 114 -1.53 12.03 -16.99
N ASP A 115 -0.33 11.52 -16.78
CA ASP A 115 0.51 10.65 -17.58
C ASP A 115 1.33 9.79 -16.61
N ILE A 116 1.01 8.50 -16.48
CA ILE A 116 1.97 7.57 -15.89
C ILE A 116 2.97 7.24 -16.99
N PHE A 117 4.23 7.61 -16.81
CA PHE A 117 5.28 7.33 -17.78
C PHE A 117 6.58 6.91 -17.10
N LYS A 118 7.46 6.28 -17.87
CA LYS A 118 8.77 5.87 -17.41
C LYS A 118 9.82 6.89 -17.83
N VAL A 119 10.82 7.07 -16.98
CA VAL A 119 11.98 7.90 -17.24
C VAL A 119 13.25 7.16 -16.87
N LYS A 120 14.30 7.31 -17.68
CA LYS A 120 15.65 6.83 -17.38
C LYS A 120 16.46 7.96 -16.76
N VAL A 121 17.07 7.72 -15.60
CA VAL A 121 17.94 8.71 -14.95
C VAL A 121 19.26 8.82 -15.71
N THR A 122 19.67 10.05 -16.04
CA THR A 122 20.90 10.33 -16.80
C THR A 122 22.05 10.82 -15.91
N ALA A 123 21.74 11.37 -14.73
CA ALA A 123 22.73 11.88 -13.77
C ALA A 123 23.42 10.78 -12.97
N ASP A 124 24.67 11.01 -12.55
CA ASP A 124 25.44 10.10 -11.67
C ASP A 124 24.86 10.04 -10.24
N SER A 125 24.25 11.12 -9.78
CA SER A 125 23.58 11.18 -8.48
C SER A 125 22.41 12.15 -8.53
N LEU A 126 21.20 11.61 -8.62
CA LEU A 126 19.94 12.37 -8.61
C LEU A 126 19.33 12.37 -7.21
N ARG A 127 19.10 13.55 -6.63
CA ARG A 127 18.51 13.68 -5.30
C ARG A 127 17.00 13.42 -5.33
N ILE A 128 16.52 12.77 -4.29
CA ILE A 128 15.08 12.57 -4.02
C ILE A 128 14.67 13.54 -2.91
N ARG A 129 13.58 14.28 -3.10
CA ARG A 129 13.10 15.33 -2.16
C ARG A 129 11.67 15.10 -1.69
N LYS A 130 11.32 15.66 -0.53
CA LYS A 130 9.95 15.58 0.01
C LYS A 130 8.91 16.31 -0.85
N GLY A 131 9.31 17.29 -1.65
CA GLY A 131 8.43 18.08 -2.50
C GLY A 131 9.09 18.47 -3.82
N PRO A 132 8.31 18.99 -4.79
CA PRO A 132 8.75 19.34 -6.13
C PRO A 132 9.52 20.66 -6.19
N SER A 133 10.52 20.83 -5.31
CA SER A 133 11.41 21.98 -5.31
C SER A 133 12.69 21.69 -4.54
N THR A 134 13.75 22.42 -4.85
CA THR A 134 15.03 22.36 -4.13
C THR A 134 14.95 22.87 -2.70
N SER A 135 13.89 23.60 -2.33
CA SER A 135 13.63 24.06 -0.96
C SER A 135 13.22 22.93 -0.01
N TYR A 136 12.68 21.82 -0.52
CA TYR A 136 12.27 20.68 0.30
C TYR A 136 13.48 19.84 0.72
N ALA A 137 13.38 19.25 1.93
CA ALA A 137 14.38 18.35 2.47
C ALA A 137 14.69 17.18 1.51
N GLN A 138 15.98 16.89 1.36
CA GLN A 138 16.45 15.68 0.67
C GLN A 138 16.15 14.46 1.55
N VAL A 139 15.56 13.43 0.95
CA VAL A 139 15.19 12.17 1.62
C VAL A 139 15.94 10.96 1.06
N GLY A 140 16.65 11.13 -0.06
CA GLY A 140 17.43 10.06 -0.66
C GLY A 140 18.18 10.49 -1.91
N SER A 141 18.75 9.52 -2.61
CA SER A 141 19.42 9.73 -3.90
C SER A 141 19.39 8.47 -4.75
N ILE A 142 19.33 8.64 -6.07
CA ILE A 142 19.44 7.61 -7.10
C ILE A 142 20.83 7.72 -7.75
N ARG A 143 21.57 6.62 -7.83
CA ARG A 143 22.93 6.55 -8.42
C ARG A 143 23.10 5.46 -9.47
N ASP A 144 22.09 4.63 -9.67
CA ASP A 144 22.14 3.45 -10.54
C ASP A 144 21.80 3.75 -12.01
N LYS A 145 21.43 5.01 -12.32
CA LYS A 145 20.97 5.44 -13.66
C LYS A 145 19.84 4.56 -14.22
N GLY A 146 19.03 4.00 -13.33
CA GLY A 146 17.94 3.09 -13.64
C GLY A 146 16.74 3.78 -14.32
N VAL A 147 15.73 2.97 -14.64
CA VAL A 147 14.44 3.42 -15.18
C VAL A 147 13.39 3.42 -14.07
N TYR A 148 12.68 4.54 -13.94
CA TYR A 148 11.72 4.78 -12.87
C TYR A 148 10.36 5.18 -13.43
N THR A 149 9.29 4.84 -12.72
CA THR A 149 7.92 5.22 -13.10
C THR A 149 7.51 6.49 -12.36
N ILE A 150 7.02 7.48 -13.10
CA ILE A 150 6.50 8.74 -12.61
C ILE A 150 4.97 8.66 -12.56
N THR A 151 4.39 8.98 -11.41
CA THR A 151 2.94 8.92 -11.19
C THR A 151 2.29 10.28 -11.03
N LYS A 152 3.09 11.32 -10.75
CA LYS A 152 2.65 12.72 -10.65
C LYS A 152 3.75 13.62 -11.19
N THR A 153 3.35 14.70 -11.84
CA THR A 153 4.26 15.77 -12.27
C THR A 153 3.86 17.09 -11.63
N SER A 154 4.85 17.94 -11.37
CA SER A 154 4.66 19.33 -10.94
C SER A 154 5.80 20.13 -11.54
N ASP A 155 5.49 20.99 -12.51
CA ASP A 155 6.48 21.63 -13.37
C ASP A 155 7.48 20.61 -13.92
N ASN A 156 8.75 20.73 -13.53
CA ASN A 156 9.82 19.86 -13.94
C ASN A 156 10.18 18.76 -12.92
N TRP A 157 9.24 18.41 -12.04
CA TRP A 157 9.44 17.37 -11.04
C TRP A 157 8.51 16.19 -11.29
N GLY A 158 9.02 14.98 -11.06
CA GLY A 158 8.27 13.74 -11.11
C GLY A 158 8.27 13.03 -9.77
N TYR A 159 7.10 12.55 -9.34
CA TYR A 159 6.98 11.73 -8.14
C TYR A 159 7.20 10.25 -8.47
N LEU A 160 8.14 9.63 -7.75
CA LEU A 160 8.47 8.21 -7.93
C LEU A 160 7.31 7.32 -7.49
N LYS A 161 6.97 6.33 -8.30
CA LYS A 161 5.99 5.29 -7.95
C LYS A 161 6.29 4.58 -6.62
N SER A 162 7.57 4.44 -6.27
CA SER A 162 8.00 3.83 -5.01
C SER A 162 7.60 4.61 -3.76
N GLY A 163 7.08 5.84 -3.89
CA GLY A 163 6.79 6.73 -2.77
C GLY A 163 8.02 7.39 -2.15
N ALA A 164 9.22 7.10 -2.66
CA ALA A 164 10.47 7.61 -2.10
C ALA A 164 10.59 9.15 -2.15
N GLY A 165 9.89 9.80 -3.09
CA GLY A 165 9.79 11.25 -3.17
C GLY A 165 9.85 11.79 -4.61
N TRP A 166 10.09 13.08 -4.70
CA TRP A 166 10.16 13.83 -5.96
C TRP A 166 11.59 13.88 -6.50
N ILE A 167 11.72 13.71 -7.82
CA ILE A 167 12.97 13.86 -8.57
C ILE A 167 12.80 14.91 -9.66
N CYS A 168 13.88 15.62 -9.99
CA CYS A 168 13.86 16.61 -11.08
C CYS A 168 14.00 15.89 -12.44
N LEU A 169 13.09 16.18 -13.37
CA LEU A 169 12.97 15.51 -14.66
C LEU A 169 14.03 15.96 -15.68
N ASP A 170 14.69 17.12 -15.49
CA ASP A 170 15.86 17.53 -16.28
C ASP A 170 16.98 16.48 -16.30
N TYR A 171 17.08 15.71 -15.22
CA TYR A 171 18.10 14.67 -15.04
C TYR A 171 17.59 13.31 -15.50
N THR A 172 16.58 13.30 -16.36
CA THR A 172 15.94 12.09 -16.84
C THR A 172 15.59 12.20 -18.32
N LYS A 173 15.39 11.05 -18.97
CA LYS A 173 14.87 10.96 -20.34
C LYS A 173 13.64 10.06 -20.34
N LYS A 174 12.52 10.52 -20.89
CA LYS A 174 11.30 9.71 -21.04
C LYS A 174 11.59 8.49 -21.93
N VAL A 175 11.08 7.32 -21.53
CA VAL A 175 11.25 6.02 -22.22
C VAL A 175 9.92 5.30 -22.38
#